data_AF-A0A450VD23-F1
#
_entry.id   AF-A0A450VD23-F1
#
_cell.length_a   1.000
_cell.length_b   1.000
_cell.length_c   1.000
_cell.angle_alpha   90.00
_cell.angle_beta   90.00
_cell.angle_gamma   90.00
#
_symmetry.space_group_name_H-M   'P 1'
#
loop_
_entity.id
_entity.type
_entity.pdbx_description
1 polymer ?
#
loop_
_entity_poly.entity_id
_entity_poly.type
_entity_poly.pdbx_seq_one_letter_code
_entity_poly.pdbx_strand_id
1 'polypeptide(L)'
;MATYPTEEGKVLILAQEMSTGLKNNSNIYPAPPVNPLDLDDALAAYVSARDAVTAAYSAAEQATATKHAALEALNDKINLSEASHQTFES
;
A
#
# COMPACT_ATOMS: atom_id res chain seq x y z
N MET A 1 -17.96 26.11 14.38
CA MET A 1 -16.52 26.12 14.10
C MET A 1 -16.23 25.00 13.11
N ALA A 2 -15.31 25.18 12.16
CA ALA A 2 -14.92 24.08 11.28
C ALA A 2 -14.19 23.01 12.11
N THR A 3 -14.54 21.74 11.91
CA THR A 3 -13.89 20.60 12.57
C THR A 3 -12.81 20.05 11.67
N TYR A 4 -11.62 19.79 12.23
CA TYR A 4 -10.53 19.17 11.47
C TYR A 4 -10.92 17.76 11.01
N PRO A 5 -10.68 17.38 9.73
CA PRO A 5 -11.01 16.05 9.24
C PRO A 5 -10.11 14.99 9.89
N THR A 6 -10.69 13.85 10.26
CA THR A 6 -9.94 12.68 10.77
C THR A 6 -9.81 11.56 9.74
N GLU A 7 -10.61 11.61 8.68
CA GLU A 7 -10.54 10.68 7.57
C GLU A 7 -9.33 11.00 6.69
N GLU A 8 -8.50 9.99 6.44
CA GLU A 8 -7.25 10.10 5.70
C GLU A 8 -7.41 10.81 4.35
N GLY A 9 -8.39 10.39 3.53
CA GLY A 9 -8.65 11.04 2.24
C GLY A 9 -9.01 12.52 2.37
N LYS A 10 -9.78 12.90 3.41
CA LYS A 10 -10.14 14.30 3.66
C LYS A 10 -8.96 15.12 4.18
N VAL A 11 -8.04 14.51 4.94
CA VAL A 11 -6.80 15.16 5.38
C VAL A 11 -5.90 15.47 4.17
N LEU A 12 -5.78 14.55 3.22
CA LEU A 12 -5.00 14.78 2.00
C LEU A 12 -5.58 15.87 1.11
N ILE A 13 -6.90 15.86 0.93
CA ILE A 13 -7.60 16.91 0.17
C ILE A 13 -7.35 18.27 0.82
N LEU A 14 -7.51 18.35 2.15
CA LEU A 14 -7.26 19.59 2.89
C LEU A 14 -5.80 20.07 2.72
N ALA A 15 -4.82 19.17 2.84
CA ALA A 15 -3.42 19.53 2.67
C ALA A 15 -3.11 20.02 1.24
N GLN A 16 -3.70 19.39 0.22
CA GLN A 16 -3.56 19.81 -1.18
C GLN A 16 -4.19 21.18 -1.43
N GLU A 17 -5.39 21.42 -0.89
CA GLU A 17 -6.09 22.70 -0.94
C GLU A 17 -5.30 23.80 -0.23
N MET A 18 -4.73 23.50 0.95
CA MET A 18 -3.88 24.43 1.69
C MET A 18 -2.61 24.78 0.93
N SER A 19 -1.87 23.79 0.42
CA SER A 19 -0.65 24.03 -0.39
C SER A 19 -0.98 24.91 -1.61
N THR A 20 -2.01 24.54 -2.36
CA THR A 20 -2.43 25.26 -3.57
C THR A 20 -2.89 26.68 -3.24
N GLY A 21 -3.72 26.84 -2.21
CA GLY A 21 -4.23 28.13 -1.76
C GLY A 21 -3.13 29.08 -1.32
N LEU A 22 -2.16 28.59 -0.53
CA LEU A 22 -1.04 29.38 -0.04
C LEU A 22 -0.09 29.82 -1.16
N LYS A 23 0.18 28.96 -2.14
CA LYS A 23 0.99 29.32 -3.32
C LYS A 23 0.32 30.39 -4.17
N ASN A 24 -0.96 30.19 -4.48
CA ASN A 24 -1.73 31.09 -5.35
C ASN A 24 -1.97 32.46 -4.72
N ASN A 25 -1.90 32.57 -3.39
CA ASN A 25 -2.12 33.81 -2.64
C ASN A 25 -0.87 34.25 -1.87
N SER A 26 0.32 33.98 -2.42
CA SER A 26 1.62 34.31 -1.80
C SER A 26 1.81 35.82 -1.51
N ASN A 27 1.14 36.69 -2.27
CA ASN A 27 1.10 38.14 -2.03
C ASN A 27 0.25 38.53 -0.81
N ILE A 28 -0.73 37.71 -0.43
CA ILE A 28 -1.60 37.92 0.74
C ILE A 28 -0.95 37.32 1.99
N TYR A 29 -0.23 36.21 1.82
CA TYR A 29 0.46 35.49 2.89
C TYR A 29 1.98 35.45 2.64
N PRO A 30 2.71 36.57 2.85
CA PRO A 30 4.14 36.63 2.60
C PRO A 30 4.99 35.81 3.59
N ALA A 31 4.43 35.48 4.76
CA ALA A 31 5.04 34.62 5.78
C ALA A 31 3.97 33.68 6.34
N PRO A 32 3.54 32.67 5.57
CA PRO A 32 2.50 31.76 6.02
C PRO A 32 3.03 30.89 7.18
N PRO A 33 2.18 30.56 8.17
CA PRO A 33 2.60 29.74 9.31
C PRO A 33 2.96 28.30 8.92
N VAL A 34 2.49 27.85 7.76
CA VAL A 34 2.88 26.59 7.14
C VAL A 34 3.40 26.91 5.74
N ASN A 35 4.60 26.41 5.41
CA ASN A 35 5.18 26.58 4.10
C ASN A 35 4.51 25.61 3.10
N PRO A 36 4.01 26.10 1.95
CA PRO A 36 3.36 25.24 0.97
C PRO A 36 4.29 24.20 0.34
N LEU A 37 5.61 24.45 0.28
CA LEU A 37 6.55 23.45 -0.23
C LEU A 37 6.72 22.27 0.75
N ASP A 38 6.81 22.56 2.05
CA ASP A 38 6.88 21.52 3.08
C ASP A 38 5.59 20.66 3.09
N LEU A 39 4.43 21.26 2.76
CA LEU A 39 3.17 20.53 2.57
C LEU A 39 3.21 19.60 1.35
N ASP A 40 3.79 20.03 0.23
CA ASP A 40 3.93 19.16 -0.95
C ASP A 40 4.85 17.97 -0.67
N ASP A 41 5.97 18.21 0.01
CA ASP A 41 6.92 17.16 0.36
C ASP A 41 6.27 16.14 1.29
N ALA A 42 5.49 16.60 2.28
CA ALA A 42 4.71 15.72 3.16
C ALA A 42 3.65 14.92 2.39
N LEU A 43 2.95 15.55 1.43
CA LEU A 43 1.97 14.87 0.57
C LEU A 43 2.64 13.79 -0.29
N ALA A 44 3.76 14.10 -0.93
CA ALA A 44 4.51 13.16 -1.76
C ALA A 44 5.03 11.98 -0.93
N ALA A 45 5.59 12.25 0.24
CA ALA A 45 6.06 11.22 1.17
C ALA A 45 4.92 10.29 1.61
N TYR A 46 3.76 10.87 1.95
CA TYR A 46 2.58 10.08 2.31
C TYR A 46 2.10 9.20 1.14
N VAL A 47 1.97 9.75 -0.08
CA VAL A 47 1.53 8.98 -1.25
C VAL A 47 2.50 7.84 -1.54
N SER A 48 3.80 8.10 -1.47
CA SER A 48 4.82 7.05 -1.62
C SER A 48 4.71 5.96 -0.55
N ALA A 49 4.42 6.32 0.69
CA ALA A 49 4.24 5.34 1.77
C ALA A 49 2.99 4.48 1.54
N ARG A 50 1.88 5.10 1.14
CA ARG A 50 0.63 4.39 0.80
C ARG A 50 0.85 3.40 -0.34
N ASP A 51 1.51 3.83 -1.41
CA ASP A 51 1.78 2.97 -2.56
C ASP A 51 2.73 1.80 -2.20
N ALA A 52 3.69 2.04 -1.30
CA ALA A 52 4.54 0.98 -0.75
C ALA A 52 3.76 -0.06 0.07
N VAL A 53 2.75 0.36 0.85
CA VAL A 53 1.85 -0.56 1.56
C VAL A 53 1.09 -1.43 0.56
N THR A 54 0.54 -0.84 -0.51
CA THR A 54 -0.16 -1.60 -1.56
C THR A 54 0.77 -2.61 -2.23
N ALA A 55 2.01 -2.22 -2.56
CA ALA A 55 2.99 -3.11 -3.13
C ALA A 55 3.36 -4.28 -2.19
N ALA A 56 3.55 -3.98 -0.90
CA ALA A 56 3.86 -4.99 0.12
C ALA A 56 2.70 -5.98 0.30
N TYR A 57 1.46 -5.50 0.30
CA TYR A 57 0.27 -6.34 0.38
C TYR A 57 0.18 -7.30 -0.82
N SER A 58 0.35 -6.78 -2.02
CA SER A 58 0.38 -7.60 -3.24
C SER A 58 1.50 -8.64 -3.21
N ALA A 59 2.70 -8.27 -2.77
CA ALA A 59 3.82 -9.20 -2.63
C ALA A 59 3.53 -10.31 -1.62
N ALA A 60 2.88 -9.99 -0.50
CA ALA A 60 2.49 -10.97 0.51
C ALA A 60 1.46 -11.98 -0.04
N GLU A 61 0.47 -11.52 -0.80
CA GLU A 61 -0.50 -12.39 -1.47
C GLU A 61 0.18 -13.34 -2.47
N GLN A 62 1.08 -12.82 -3.30
CA GLN A 62 1.84 -13.63 -4.27
C GLN A 62 2.73 -14.67 -3.59
N ALA A 63 3.41 -14.29 -2.50
CA ALA A 63 4.22 -15.22 -1.71
C ALA A 63 3.38 -16.32 -1.08
N THR A 64 2.17 -15.99 -0.60
CA THR A 64 1.22 -16.95 -0.03
C THR A 64 0.72 -17.94 -1.09
N ALA A 65 0.33 -17.43 -2.27
CA ALA A 65 -0.09 -18.28 -3.40
C ALA A 65 1.03 -19.23 -3.84
N THR A 66 2.26 -18.73 -3.95
CA THR A 66 3.43 -19.55 -4.30
C THR A 66 3.68 -20.67 -3.28
N LYS A 67 3.58 -20.35 -1.98
CA LYS A 67 3.71 -21.33 -0.90
C LYS A 67 2.63 -22.42 -1.01
N HIS A 68 1.37 -22.03 -1.25
CA HIS A 68 0.28 -22.98 -1.39
C HIS A 68 0.48 -23.91 -2.59
N ALA A 69 0.84 -23.36 -3.76
CA ALA A 69 1.14 -24.17 -4.95
C ALA A 69 2.30 -25.15 -4.72
N ALA A 70 3.35 -24.73 -3.98
CA ALA A 70 4.46 -25.62 -3.63
C ALA A 70 4.03 -26.75 -2.69
N LEU A 71 3.11 -26.47 -1.76
CA LEU A 71 2.57 -27.48 -0.85
C LEU A 71 1.67 -28.49 -1.58
N GLU A 72 0.83 -28.02 -2.51
CA GLU A 72 0.02 -28.88 -3.37
C GLU A 72 0.91 -29.81 -4.21
N ALA A 73 1.94 -29.26 -4.86
CA ALA A 73 2.89 -30.05 -5.64
C ALA A 73 3.66 -31.08 -4.79
N LEU A 74 3.91 -30.78 -3.51
CA LEU A 74 4.51 -31.74 -2.58
C LEU A 74 3.52 -32.87 -2.24
N ASN A 75 2.28 -32.51 -1.93
CA ASN A 75 1.22 -33.47 -1.62
C ASN A 75 0.95 -34.42 -2.80
N ASP A 76 0.92 -33.89 -4.02
CA ASP A 76 0.76 -34.69 -5.23
C ASP A 76 1.88 -35.72 -5.38
N LYS A 77 3.13 -35.33 -5.11
CA LYS A 77 4.28 -36.26 -5.15
C LYS A 77 4.16 -37.38 -4.13
N ILE A 78 3.72 -37.06 -2.90
CA ILE A 78 3.53 -38.04 -1.84
C ILE A 78 2.41 -39.03 -2.24
N ASN A 79 1.27 -38.53 -2.71
CA ASN A 79 0.14 -39.37 -3.12
C ASN A 79 0.46 -40.24 -4.34
N LEU A 80 1.21 -39.73 -5.32
CA LEU A 80 1.66 -40.52 -6.46
C LEU A 80 2.63 -41.63 -6.05
N SER A 81 3.44 -41.41 -5.00
CA SER A 81 4.36 -42.43 -4.49
C SER A 81 3.63 -43.62 -3.84
N GLU A 82 2.55 -43.35 -3.11
CA GLU A 82 1.68 -44.37 -2.50
C GLU A 82 1.01 -45.24 -3.58
N ALA A 83 0.49 -44.63 -4.65
CA ALA A 83 -0.13 -45.35 -5.78
C ALA A 83 0.87 -46.23 -6.57
N SER A 84 2.15 -45.81 -6.62
CA SER A 84 3.22 -46.57 -7.29
C SER A 84 3.62 -47.81 -6.50
N HIS A 85 3.56 -47.75 -5.16
CA HIS A 85 3.83 -48.91 -4.30
C HIS A 85 2.72 -49.95 -4.35
N GLN A 86 1.46 -49.54 -4.47
CA GLN A 86 0.33 -50.47 -4.46
C GLN A 86 0.15 -51.26 -5.78
N THR A 87 0.77 -50.83 -6.87
CA THR A 87 0.70 -51.53 -8.17
C THR A 87 1.77 -52.61 -8.36
N PHE A 88 2.73 -52.75 -7.43
CA PHE A 88 3.79 -53.76 -7.50
C PHE A 88 3.54 -54.99 -6.60
N GLU A 89 2.47 -54.98 -5.81
CA GLU A 89 2.04 -56.10 -4.93
C GLU A 89 0.73 -56.77 -5.38
N SER A 90 0.55 -57.01 -6.68
CA SER A 90 -0.52 -57.87 -7.22
C SER A 90 0.01 -58.78 -8.31
#